data_AF-A0AA38X1A7-F1
#
_entry.id   AF-A0AA38X1A7-F1
#
_cell.length_a   1.000
_cell.length_b   1.000
_cell.length_c   1.000
_cell.angle_alpha   90.00
_cell.angle_beta   90.00
_cell.angle_gamma   90.00
#
_symmetry.space_group_name_H-M   'P 1'
#
loop_
_entity.id
_entity.type
_entity.pdbx_description
1 polymer ?
#
loop_
_entity_poly.entity_id
_entity_poly.type
_entity_poly.pdbx_seq_one_letter_code
_entity_poly.pdbx_strand_id
1 'polypeptide(L)'
;MKGAIALNCKPMSDTEADFGNEMAHTADRTLPAYDGGTKIRAFALTGLILFWIYGVLCVAGASVLFARPAHFKVNNFNGRLPAGFATVNNLEWLYSLILTIVITVCSEGTGFIHDVSLRWNMFDEGRLRWITNLRLVSTSRETIATSYASNLLYFLTVALAYTSSSQIFLPAAFASGDEAYPVFDGVSTVVSAAGVLTLGLCVLVQSALITWTFLASRQNIKTWSSSPLTVTLACAASDNLLPDDNHNVRHSSLAPAAIRIAQRMQQEAHHQLNQSSSAMPQEKQPSLFTTRKRSARWTLAIVTVLPIAILIWALIVLHAWKTKHQTASLSDFAGNGNKMKNIAALASGAASGIPVPGIRVFPWQQTGGTARMNTSTTTLVDLLLIFTMQAYLTLAMHCVEVLINSVRDQKAWEQAAKDIAKEKVASKGAILNPSILVSTLGSWPNLFLLACKATSQWLFNRALLTVLFFDADKDLDKWDNYETEIIVFSVPTFFLVGLTAVLVTLAWYLAFRVPRNFQPSTYGHVRTLLDLIDDWGQGDQLFWGDKGLATDGLARRAGTAGDAELLGPINADTQYV
;
A
#
# COMPACT_ATOMS: atom_id res chain seq x y z
N MET A 1 81.04 7.25 41.07
CA MET A 1 79.83 6.75 40.38
C MET A 1 78.91 7.91 40.05
N LYS A 2 78.95 8.42 38.82
CA LYS A 2 77.94 9.33 38.25
C LYS A 2 77.82 8.98 36.77
N GLY A 3 76.80 8.19 36.43
CA GLY A 3 76.48 7.81 35.05
C GLY A 3 75.43 8.78 34.50
N ALA A 4 75.75 9.41 33.38
CA ALA A 4 74.84 10.25 32.61
C ALA A 4 74.17 9.38 31.54
N ILE A 5 72.84 9.39 31.50
CA ILE A 5 72.01 8.74 30.48
C ILE A 5 71.62 9.82 29.47
N ALA A 6 72.09 9.68 28.23
CA ALA A 6 71.68 10.51 27.10
C ALA A 6 70.42 9.93 26.46
N LEU A 7 69.32 10.68 26.51
CA LEU A 7 68.08 10.38 25.79
C LEU A 7 68.18 10.96 24.37
N ASN A 8 68.08 10.09 23.38
CA ASN A 8 68.14 10.41 21.96
C ASN A 8 66.72 10.70 21.45
N CYS A 9 66.37 11.99 21.30
CA CYS A 9 65.10 12.41 20.70
C CYS A 9 65.25 12.43 19.17
N LYS A 10 64.55 11.52 18.49
CA LYS A 10 64.42 11.50 17.02
C LYS A 10 63.31 12.48 16.60
N PRO A 11 63.51 13.33 15.56
CA PRO A 11 62.51 14.31 15.15
C PRO A 11 61.29 13.63 14.50
N MET A 12 60.12 14.10 14.90
CA MET A 12 58.78 13.61 14.53
C MET A 12 58.24 14.47 13.38
N SER A 13 58.92 14.48 12.22
CA SER A 13 58.55 15.33 11.06
C SER A 13 57.97 14.58 9.86
N ASP A 14 58.10 13.25 9.82
CA ASP A 14 57.81 12.49 8.59
C ASP A 14 56.42 11.82 8.61
N THR A 15 55.68 11.89 9.72
CA THR A 15 54.35 11.28 9.88
C THR A 15 53.19 12.23 9.60
N GLU A 16 53.40 13.55 9.68
CA GLU A 16 52.36 14.55 9.36
C GLU A 16 52.21 14.76 7.83
N ALA A 17 53.27 14.56 7.06
CA ALA A 17 53.24 14.72 5.60
C ALA A 17 52.47 13.60 4.89
N ASP A 18 52.49 12.38 5.43
CA ASP A 18 51.71 11.25 4.89
C ASP A 18 50.22 11.37 5.25
N PHE A 19 49.91 11.90 6.45
CA PHE A 19 48.54 12.19 6.90
C PHE A 19 47.83 13.25 6.04
N GLY A 20 48.57 14.26 5.58
CA GLY A 20 48.04 15.29 4.67
C GLY A 20 47.64 14.73 3.29
N ASN A 21 48.38 13.73 2.79
CA ASN A 21 48.09 13.10 1.50
C ASN A 21 46.93 12.10 1.56
N GLU A 22 46.73 11.41 2.68
CA GLU A 22 45.61 10.46 2.85
C GLU A 22 44.26 11.18 3.07
N MET A 23 44.26 12.32 3.78
CA MET A 23 43.08 13.20 3.89
C MET A 23 42.77 13.96 2.58
N ALA A 24 43.79 14.31 1.79
CA ALA A 24 43.55 14.89 0.46
C ALA A 24 43.00 13.86 -0.54
N HIS A 25 43.38 12.58 -0.43
CA HIS A 25 42.86 11.50 -1.29
C HIS A 25 41.41 11.07 -0.99
N THR A 26 40.87 11.39 0.20
CA THR A 26 39.48 11.09 0.54
C THR A 26 38.50 12.18 0.08
N ALA A 27 38.99 13.40 -0.23
CA ALA A 27 38.16 14.53 -0.63
C ALA A 27 37.66 14.49 -2.08
N ASP A 28 38.24 13.64 -2.96
CA ASP A 28 37.85 13.55 -4.37
C ASP A 28 37.16 12.21 -4.72
N ARG A 29 36.47 11.60 -3.75
CA ARG A 29 35.63 10.43 -4.01
C ARG A 29 34.32 10.86 -4.66
N THR A 30 34.34 10.97 -5.99
CA THR A 30 33.12 11.07 -6.79
C THR A 30 32.16 9.93 -6.45
N LEU A 31 30.94 10.27 -6.02
CA LEU A 31 29.91 9.27 -5.73
C LEU A 31 29.59 8.48 -7.00
N PRO A 32 29.32 7.16 -6.88
CA PRO A 32 28.96 6.36 -8.04
C PRO A 32 27.64 6.83 -8.66
N ALA A 33 27.51 6.64 -9.97
CA ALA A 33 26.25 6.91 -10.66
C ALA A 33 25.13 6.01 -10.12
N TYR A 34 23.96 6.59 -9.86
CA TYR A 34 22.78 5.85 -9.42
C TYR A 34 21.77 5.66 -10.57
N ASP A 35 20.98 4.58 -10.52
CA ASP A 35 19.91 4.36 -11.50
C ASP A 35 18.81 5.43 -11.37
N GLY A 36 18.61 6.23 -12.42
CA GLY A 36 17.49 7.17 -12.51
C GLY A 36 16.11 6.50 -12.62
N GLY A 37 16.07 5.20 -12.93
CA GLY A 37 14.86 4.39 -12.97
C GLY A 37 13.99 4.62 -14.21
N THR A 38 14.60 4.93 -15.37
CA THR A 38 13.90 5.28 -16.62
C THR A 38 12.86 4.22 -17.05
N LYS A 39 13.16 2.93 -16.88
CA LYS A 39 12.22 1.84 -17.19
C LYS A 39 10.99 1.84 -16.27
N ILE A 40 11.20 2.12 -14.99
CA ILE A 40 10.11 2.20 -14.00
C ILE A 40 9.23 3.39 -14.32
N ARG A 41 9.86 4.53 -14.62
CA ARG A 41 9.16 5.74 -15.02
C ARG A 41 8.27 5.47 -16.24
N ALA A 42 8.81 4.83 -17.27
CA ALA A 42 8.03 4.46 -18.46
C ALA A 42 6.86 3.53 -18.10
N PHE A 43 7.09 2.49 -17.31
CA PHE A 43 6.04 1.56 -16.87
C PHE A 43 4.93 2.27 -16.09
N ALA A 44 5.30 3.13 -15.13
CA ALA A 44 4.36 3.89 -14.33
C ALA A 44 3.54 4.87 -15.20
N LEU A 45 4.18 5.59 -16.12
CA LEU A 45 3.50 6.49 -17.05
C LEU A 45 2.56 5.76 -18.01
N THR A 46 2.95 4.58 -18.51
CA THR A 46 2.06 3.72 -19.30
C THR A 46 0.84 3.32 -18.49
N GLY A 47 1.03 2.91 -17.22
CA GLY A 47 -0.08 2.62 -16.31
C GLY A 47 -1.04 3.79 -16.14
N LEU A 48 -0.52 5.01 -15.98
CA LEU A 48 -1.32 6.23 -15.88
C LEU A 48 -2.12 6.52 -17.16
N ILE A 49 -1.52 6.33 -18.34
CA ILE A 49 -2.21 6.51 -19.63
C ILE A 49 -3.35 5.49 -19.79
N LEU A 50 -3.10 4.22 -19.46
CA LEU A 50 -4.13 3.19 -19.49
C LEU A 50 -5.27 3.51 -18.53
N PHE A 51 -4.97 4.11 -17.38
CA PHE A 51 -5.98 4.50 -16.40
C PHE A 51 -6.86 5.67 -16.89
N TRP A 52 -6.27 6.66 -17.57
CA TRP A 52 -7.03 7.70 -18.28
C TRP A 52 -7.99 7.10 -19.31
N ILE A 53 -7.49 6.21 -20.17
CA ILE A 53 -8.30 5.54 -21.20
C ILE A 53 -9.44 4.76 -20.54
N TYR A 54 -9.14 4.01 -19.49
CA TYR A 54 -10.13 3.23 -18.75
C TYR A 54 -11.25 4.12 -18.18
N GLY A 55 -10.90 5.24 -17.54
CA GLY A 55 -11.87 6.20 -17.03
C GLY A 55 -12.79 6.77 -18.11
N VAL A 56 -12.23 7.17 -19.27
CA VAL A 56 -13.02 7.68 -20.40
C VAL A 56 -13.95 6.60 -20.96
N LEU A 57 -13.47 5.37 -21.11
CA LEU A 57 -14.27 4.25 -21.59
C LEU A 57 -15.43 3.93 -20.64
N CYS A 58 -15.23 4.00 -19.32
CA CYS A 58 -16.29 3.85 -18.34
C CYS A 58 -17.37 4.94 -18.49
N VAL A 59 -16.98 6.21 -18.59
CA VAL A 59 -17.94 7.32 -18.77
C VAL A 59 -18.71 7.21 -20.09
N ALA A 60 -18.02 6.86 -21.18
CA ALA A 60 -18.66 6.64 -22.48
C ALA A 60 -19.61 5.45 -22.44
N GLY A 61 -19.19 4.32 -21.85
CA GLY A 61 -20.01 3.13 -21.67
C GLY A 61 -21.26 3.41 -20.84
N ALA A 62 -21.12 4.13 -19.72
CA ALA A 62 -22.25 4.54 -18.90
C ALA A 62 -23.22 5.47 -19.66
N SER A 63 -22.70 6.43 -20.43
CA SER A 63 -23.52 7.31 -21.28
C SER A 63 -24.34 6.51 -22.30
N VAL A 64 -23.75 5.48 -22.91
CA VAL A 64 -24.46 4.58 -23.83
C VAL A 64 -25.54 3.78 -23.12
N LEU A 65 -25.27 3.29 -21.90
CA LEU A 65 -26.26 2.56 -21.09
C LEU A 65 -27.43 3.47 -20.66
N PHE A 66 -27.18 4.74 -20.33
CA PHE A 66 -28.24 5.71 -20.05
C PHE A 66 -29.05 6.08 -21.29
N ALA A 67 -28.43 6.13 -22.46
CA ALA A 67 -29.11 6.49 -23.71
C ALA A 67 -29.97 5.35 -24.29
N ARG A 68 -29.73 4.09 -23.91
CA ARG A 68 -30.39 2.93 -24.50
C ARG A 68 -31.15 2.13 -23.43
N PRO A 69 -32.50 2.16 -23.41
CA PRO A 69 -33.25 1.24 -22.57
C PRO A 69 -32.93 -0.21 -22.97
N ALA A 70 -32.57 -1.05 -22.00
CA ALA A 70 -32.33 -2.45 -22.29
C ALA A 70 -33.64 -3.22 -22.31
N HIS A 71 -33.84 -3.96 -23.39
CA HIS A 71 -34.82 -5.03 -23.44
C HIS A 71 -34.21 -6.25 -22.74
N PHE A 72 -34.96 -6.83 -21.80
CA PHE A 72 -34.56 -8.07 -21.16
C PHE A 72 -35.60 -9.15 -21.42
N LYS A 73 -35.12 -10.38 -21.53
CA LYS A 73 -35.94 -11.58 -21.59
C LYS A 73 -35.44 -12.54 -20.53
N VAL A 74 -36.20 -12.68 -19.45
CA VAL A 74 -35.90 -13.62 -18.37
C VAL A 74 -37.05 -14.60 -18.33
N ASN A 75 -36.77 -15.85 -18.70
CA ASN A 75 -37.78 -16.90 -18.89
C ASN A 75 -38.90 -16.44 -19.84
N ASN A 76 -40.15 -16.44 -19.35
CA ASN A 76 -41.35 -16.04 -20.08
C ASN A 76 -41.66 -14.54 -19.97
N PHE A 77 -40.86 -13.77 -19.22
CA PHE A 77 -41.05 -12.33 -19.07
C PHE A 77 -40.21 -11.57 -20.09
N ASN A 78 -40.90 -10.79 -20.93
CA ASN A 78 -40.28 -9.76 -21.76
C ASN A 78 -40.60 -8.41 -21.12
N GLY A 79 -39.57 -7.62 -20.84
CA GLY A 79 -39.76 -6.28 -20.26
C GLY A 79 -38.72 -5.30 -20.77
N ARG A 80 -38.96 -4.01 -20.51
CA ARG A 80 -37.94 -2.96 -20.61
C ARG A 80 -37.43 -2.67 -19.22
N LEU A 81 -36.12 -2.79 -19.01
CA LEU A 81 -35.49 -2.25 -17.83
C LEU A 81 -35.48 -0.72 -17.92
N PRO A 82 -35.49 -0.02 -16.78
CA PRO A 82 -35.21 1.42 -16.75
C PRO A 82 -33.90 1.73 -17.49
N ALA A 83 -33.83 2.92 -18.09
CA ALA A 83 -32.61 3.39 -18.72
C ALA A 83 -31.44 3.33 -17.74
N GLY A 84 -30.28 2.84 -18.20
CA GLY A 84 -29.10 2.65 -17.36
C GLY A 84 -28.90 1.24 -16.80
N PHE A 85 -29.72 0.25 -17.17
CA PHE A 85 -29.47 -1.15 -16.84
C PHE A 85 -29.24 -2.02 -18.10
N ALA A 86 -28.40 -3.06 -17.98
CA ALA A 86 -28.23 -4.08 -19.03
C ALA A 86 -28.03 -5.48 -18.44
N THR A 87 -28.56 -6.54 -19.04
CA THR A 87 -28.42 -7.91 -18.52
C THR A 87 -27.06 -8.53 -18.85
N VAL A 88 -26.52 -9.33 -17.92
CA VAL A 88 -25.26 -10.06 -18.11
C VAL A 88 -25.44 -11.56 -17.82
N ASN A 89 -24.63 -12.37 -18.49
CA ASN A 89 -24.56 -13.82 -18.32
C ASN A 89 -24.18 -14.22 -16.87
N ASN A 90 -24.36 -15.51 -16.54
CA ASN A 90 -24.12 -16.12 -15.21
C ASN A 90 -22.66 -16.09 -14.69
N LEU A 91 -21.75 -15.32 -15.31
CA LEU A 91 -20.34 -15.18 -14.90
C LEU A 91 -20.06 -13.87 -14.14
N GLU A 92 -21.08 -13.27 -13.51
CA GLU A 92 -20.99 -12.05 -12.70
C GLU A 92 -19.79 -12.05 -11.74
N TRP A 93 -19.64 -13.12 -10.95
CA TRP A 93 -18.59 -13.23 -9.95
C TRP A 93 -17.19 -13.09 -10.55
N LEU A 94 -16.99 -13.60 -11.77
CA LEU A 94 -15.72 -13.54 -12.49
C LEU A 94 -15.48 -12.14 -13.04
N TYR A 95 -16.51 -11.49 -13.61
CA TYR A 95 -16.38 -10.11 -14.08
C TYR A 95 -16.09 -9.13 -12.94
N SER A 96 -16.77 -9.30 -11.81
CA SER A 96 -16.53 -8.51 -10.59
C SER A 96 -15.10 -8.71 -10.05
N LEU A 97 -14.59 -9.96 -10.08
CA LEU A 97 -13.22 -10.25 -9.69
C LEU A 97 -12.19 -9.60 -10.63
N ILE A 98 -12.35 -9.78 -11.95
CA ILE A 98 -11.47 -9.19 -12.98
C ILE A 98 -11.45 -7.67 -12.82
N LEU A 99 -12.62 -7.05 -12.68
CA LEU A 99 -12.75 -5.62 -12.48
C LEU A 99 -11.99 -5.15 -11.23
N THR A 100 -12.14 -5.87 -10.12
CA THR A 100 -11.44 -5.55 -8.86
C THR A 100 -9.92 -5.69 -8.99
N ILE A 101 -9.44 -6.71 -9.72
CA ILE A 101 -8.03 -6.89 -10.02
C ILE A 101 -7.51 -5.72 -10.85
N VAL A 102 -8.22 -5.32 -11.91
CA VAL A 102 -7.85 -4.18 -12.77
C VAL A 102 -7.77 -2.89 -11.95
N ILE A 103 -8.80 -2.57 -11.15
CA ILE A 103 -8.80 -1.39 -10.28
C ILE A 103 -7.62 -1.42 -9.32
N THR A 104 -7.32 -2.59 -8.73
CA THR A 104 -6.20 -2.74 -7.79
C THR A 104 -4.87 -2.51 -8.47
N VAL A 105 -4.58 -3.18 -9.59
CA VAL A 105 -3.32 -3.04 -10.30
C VAL A 105 -3.11 -1.60 -10.79
N CYS A 106 -4.15 -0.98 -11.34
CA CYS A 106 -4.09 0.42 -11.77
C CYS A 106 -3.85 1.38 -10.59
N SER A 107 -4.56 1.19 -9.48
CA SER A 107 -4.43 2.02 -8.27
C SER A 107 -3.06 1.91 -7.61
N GLU A 108 -2.41 0.74 -7.69
CA GLU A 108 -1.02 0.56 -7.26
C GLU A 108 -0.04 1.33 -8.16
N GLY A 109 -0.25 1.29 -9.47
CA GLY A 109 0.58 2.01 -10.44
C GLY A 109 0.50 3.54 -10.27
N THR A 110 -0.70 4.08 -10.14
CA THR A 110 -0.92 5.51 -9.86
C THR A 110 -0.40 5.90 -8.48
N GLY A 111 -0.63 5.05 -7.48
CA GLY A 111 -0.13 5.23 -6.13
C GLY A 111 1.40 5.26 -6.07
N PHE A 112 2.08 4.49 -6.92
CA PHE A 112 3.54 4.52 -7.03
C PHE A 112 4.07 5.87 -7.54
N ILE A 113 3.47 6.45 -8.58
CA ILE A 113 3.83 7.79 -9.09
C ILE A 113 3.65 8.85 -7.99
N HIS A 114 2.53 8.77 -7.27
CA HIS A 114 2.24 9.63 -6.14
C HIS A 114 3.32 9.52 -5.05
N ASP A 115 3.70 8.29 -4.67
CA ASP A 115 4.70 8.05 -3.63
C ASP A 115 6.07 8.63 -4.00
N VAL A 116 6.53 8.39 -5.23
CA VAL A 116 7.80 8.93 -5.72
C VAL A 116 7.77 10.46 -5.70
N SER A 117 6.68 11.07 -6.19
CA SER A 117 6.52 12.52 -6.22
C SER A 117 6.51 13.12 -4.80
N LEU A 118 5.75 12.53 -3.88
CA LEU A 118 5.68 12.95 -2.48
C LEU A 118 7.05 12.78 -1.77
N ARG A 119 7.75 11.68 -2.04
CA ARG A 119 9.08 11.40 -1.46
C ARG A 119 10.08 12.50 -1.80
N TRP A 120 10.16 12.89 -3.07
CA TRP A 120 11.11 13.93 -3.51
C TRP A 120 10.70 15.33 -3.06
N ASN A 121 9.41 15.66 -3.05
CA ASN A 121 8.96 16.91 -2.43
C ASN A 121 9.32 16.98 -0.93
N MET A 122 9.18 15.87 -0.19
CA MET A 122 9.61 15.82 1.21
C MET A 122 11.14 15.87 1.38
N PHE A 123 11.89 15.41 0.38
CA PHE A 123 13.35 15.52 0.37
C PHE A 123 13.76 16.98 0.25
N ASP A 124 13.21 17.70 -0.73
CA ASP A 124 13.50 19.14 -0.93
C ASP A 124 13.13 19.98 0.30
N GLU A 125 12.04 19.60 1.01
CA GLU A 125 11.62 20.23 2.27
C GLU A 125 12.46 19.85 3.50
N GLY A 126 13.33 18.84 3.39
CA GLY A 126 14.07 18.31 4.54
C GLY A 126 13.27 17.53 5.56
N ARG A 127 12.18 16.94 5.11
CA ARG A 127 11.26 16.18 5.94
C ARG A 127 11.27 14.69 5.62
N LEU A 128 12.03 14.28 4.61
CA LEU A 128 12.21 12.88 4.26
C LEU A 128 13.09 12.17 5.32
N ARG A 129 12.44 11.53 6.30
CA ARG A 129 13.13 10.72 7.32
C ARG A 129 13.22 9.25 6.93
N TRP A 130 12.13 8.71 6.38
CA TRP A 130 12.04 7.33 5.93
C TRP A 130 11.76 7.31 4.43
N ILE A 131 12.31 6.32 3.74
CA ILE A 131 12.04 6.09 2.31
C ILE A 131 10.57 5.68 2.13
N THR A 132 10.10 4.77 2.98
CA THR A 132 8.71 4.30 3.01
C THR A 132 7.84 5.16 3.94
N ASN A 133 6.93 5.94 3.35
CA ASN A 133 6.00 6.81 4.05
C ASN A 133 4.54 6.37 3.86
N LEU A 134 3.70 6.65 4.87
CA LEU A 134 2.27 6.43 4.75
C LEU A 134 1.68 7.59 3.93
N ARG A 135 1.32 7.31 2.67
CA ARG A 135 0.83 8.31 1.69
C ARG A 135 -0.27 9.23 2.23
N LEU A 136 -1.14 8.69 3.08
CA LEU A 136 -2.26 9.41 3.67
C LEU A 136 -1.90 10.44 4.76
N VAL A 137 -0.77 10.22 5.44
CA VAL A 137 -0.37 11.04 6.60
C VAL A 137 0.82 11.92 6.27
N SER A 138 1.68 11.47 5.36
CA SER A 138 2.82 12.24 4.89
C SER A 138 2.36 13.28 3.88
N THR A 139 2.79 14.52 4.07
CA THR A 139 2.35 15.67 3.26
C THR A 139 3.52 16.63 3.05
N SER A 140 3.58 17.20 1.85
CA SER A 140 4.44 18.35 1.51
C SER A 140 3.76 19.64 1.97
N ARG A 141 4.55 20.60 2.46
CA ARG A 141 4.11 21.96 2.78
C ARG A 141 4.18 22.90 1.58
N GLU A 142 5.13 22.67 0.66
CA GLU A 142 5.39 23.59 -0.44
C GLU A 142 4.49 23.34 -1.65
N THR A 143 4.10 22.08 -1.88
CA THR A 143 3.33 21.70 -3.07
C THR A 143 1.91 21.29 -2.71
N ILE A 144 0.92 22.07 -3.18
CA ILE A 144 -0.51 21.78 -2.97
C ILE A 144 -0.89 20.41 -3.53
N ALA A 145 -0.27 19.97 -4.64
CA ALA A 145 -0.54 18.69 -5.27
C ALA A 145 -0.25 17.49 -4.33
N THR A 146 0.67 17.63 -3.38
CA THR A 146 1.04 16.62 -2.38
C THR A 146 0.66 17.03 -0.95
N SER A 147 -0.33 17.93 -0.85
CA SER A 147 -0.92 18.37 0.41
C SER A 147 -1.83 17.31 1.03
N TYR A 148 -2.19 17.50 2.30
CA TYR A 148 -3.13 16.63 3.00
C TYR A 148 -4.45 16.46 2.25
N ALA A 149 -4.99 17.55 1.69
CA ALA A 149 -6.26 17.55 0.98
C ALA A 149 -6.20 16.70 -0.29
N SER A 150 -5.11 16.81 -1.07
CA SER A 150 -4.90 16.02 -2.29
C SER A 150 -4.72 14.53 -1.96
N ASN A 151 -3.95 14.21 -0.91
CA ASN A 151 -3.73 12.83 -0.48
C ASN A 151 -5.03 12.19 0.05
N LEU A 152 -5.80 12.95 0.83
CA LEU A 152 -7.12 12.52 1.31
C LEU A 152 -8.08 12.31 0.14
N LEU A 153 -8.16 13.26 -0.80
CA LEU A 153 -9.02 13.14 -1.98
C LEU A 153 -8.63 11.93 -2.83
N TYR A 154 -7.34 11.71 -3.06
CA TYR A 154 -6.85 10.52 -3.76
C TYR A 154 -7.33 9.24 -3.06
N PHE A 155 -7.19 9.13 -1.74
CA PHE A 155 -7.69 7.98 -1.01
C PHE A 155 -9.21 7.81 -1.06
N LEU A 156 -9.97 8.90 -0.88
CA LEU A 156 -11.43 8.84 -0.95
C LEU A 156 -11.88 8.38 -2.35
N THR A 157 -11.23 8.87 -3.41
CA THR A 157 -11.56 8.43 -4.78
C THR A 157 -11.16 6.97 -5.05
N VAL A 158 -10.10 6.43 -4.43
CA VAL A 158 -9.77 4.99 -4.49
C VAL A 158 -10.82 4.16 -3.76
N ALA A 159 -11.19 4.55 -2.54
CA ALA A 159 -12.24 3.87 -1.79
C ALA A 159 -13.59 3.92 -2.53
N LEU A 160 -13.93 5.06 -3.13
CA LEU A 160 -15.16 5.23 -3.91
C LEU A 160 -15.11 4.44 -5.23
N ALA A 161 -13.95 4.28 -5.86
CA ALA A 161 -13.80 3.42 -7.04
C ALA A 161 -14.12 1.95 -6.71
N TYR A 162 -13.59 1.42 -5.60
CA TYR A 162 -13.94 0.07 -5.14
C TYR A 162 -15.41 -0.06 -4.71
N THR A 163 -15.96 0.98 -4.06
CA THR A 163 -17.38 1.03 -3.71
C THR A 163 -18.23 0.97 -4.97
N SER A 164 -17.89 1.78 -5.98
CA SER A 164 -18.62 1.84 -7.25
C SER A 164 -18.51 0.53 -8.03
N SER A 165 -17.38 -0.19 -7.93
CA SER A 165 -17.22 -1.49 -8.60
C SER A 165 -18.16 -2.55 -8.04
N SER A 166 -18.51 -2.48 -6.75
CA SER A 166 -19.55 -3.33 -6.13
C SER A 166 -20.94 -3.07 -6.72
N GLN A 167 -21.20 -1.83 -7.16
CA GLN A 167 -22.50 -1.40 -7.66
C GLN A 167 -22.65 -1.60 -9.17
N ILE A 168 -21.60 -2.02 -9.88
CA ILE A 168 -21.68 -2.26 -11.32
C ILE A 168 -22.53 -3.47 -11.62
N PHE A 169 -22.33 -4.58 -10.90
CA PHE A 169 -23.07 -5.81 -11.13
C PHE A 169 -24.06 -6.01 -9.98
N LEU A 170 -25.33 -5.75 -10.24
CA LEU A 170 -26.39 -5.84 -9.24
C LEU A 170 -27.27 -7.05 -9.57
N PRO A 171 -27.55 -7.96 -8.63
CA PRO A 171 -28.62 -8.92 -8.81
C PRO A 171 -29.96 -8.18 -8.83
N ALA A 172 -30.79 -8.55 -9.81
CA ALA A 172 -32.17 -8.17 -9.93
C ALA A 172 -33.04 -9.37 -9.60
N ALA A 173 -33.94 -9.18 -8.65
CA ALA A 173 -34.92 -10.15 -8.24
C ALA A 173 -36.30 -9.68 -8.70
N PHE A 174 -36.98 -10.51 -9.50
CA PHE A 174 -38.30 -10.22 -10.03
C PHE A 174 -39.32 -11.02 -9.23
N ALA A 175 -40.24 -10.31 -8.58
CA ALA A 175 -41.37 -10.94 -7.91
C ALA A 175 -42.43 -11.29 -8.97
N SER A 176 -42.85 -12.56 -9.05
CA SER A 176 -44.02 -12.98 -9.84
C SER A 176 -45.13 -13.47 -8.91
N GLY A 177 -46.32 -12.87 -9.01
CA GLY A 177 -47.57 -13.38 -8.40
C GLY A 177 -48.20 -12.50 -7.32
N ASP A 178 -49.53 -12.63 -7.18
CA ASP A 178 -50.40 -12.01 -6.16
C ASP A 178 -50.29 -12.70 -4.77
N GLU A 179 -49.40 -13.69 -4.60
CA GLU A 179 -49.25 -14.41 -3.33
C GLU A 179 -48.40 -13.63 -2.34
N ALA A 180 -48.75 -13.72 -1.05
CA ALA A 180 -48.08 -13.05 0.08
C ALA A 180 -46.58 -13.38 0.22
N TYR A 181 -46.07 -14.33 -0.57
CA TYR A 181 -44.66 -14.67 -0.71
C TYR A 181 -44.29 -14.67 -2.20
N PRO A 182 -43.54 -13.68 -2.70
CA PRO A 182 -43.15 -13.65 -4.09
C PRO A 182 -42.26 -14.85 -4.42
N VAL A 183 -42.69 -15.66 -5.38
CA VAL A 183 -41.85 -16.72 -5.94
C VAL A 183 -40.85 -16.03 -6.86
N PHE A 184 -39.56 -16.08 -6.52
CA PHE A 184 -38.52 -15.53 -7.38
C PHE A 184 -38.22 -16.49 -8.53
N ASP A 185 -38.80 -16.24 -9.70
CA ASP A 185 -38.63 -17.08 -10.91
C ASP A 185 -37.25 -16.95 -11.59
N GLY A 186 -36.34 -16.17 -11.02
CA GLY A 186 -34.94 -16.11 -11.47
C GLY A 186 -34.22 -14.88 -10.95
N VAL A 187 -32.96 -15.05 -10.56
CA VAL A 187 -32.05 -13.93 -10.27
C VAL A 187 -31.26 -13.64 -11.54
N SER A 188 -31.44 -12.45 -12.10
CA SER A 188 -30.63 -11.98 -13.23
C SER A 188 -29.63 -10.95 -12.74
N THR A 189 -28.42 -10.93 -13.30
CA THR A 189 -27.49 -9.83 -13.03
C THR A 189 -27.75 -8.70 -14.01
N VAL A 190 -27.89 -7.49 -13.50
CA VAL A 190 -27.93 -6.25 -14.29
C VAL A 190 -26.68 -5.42 -14.06
N VAL A 191 -26.26 -4.71 -15.11
CA VAL A 191 -25.17 -3.74 -15.07
C VAL A 191 -25.73 -2.37 -14.81
N SER A 192 -25.32 -1.71 -13.73
CA SER A 192 -25.73 -0.36 -13.38
C SER A 192 -24.85 0.69 -14.06
N ALA A 193 -25.45 1.52 -14.92
CA ALA A 193 -24.79 2.65 -15.55
C ALA A 193 -24.29 3.67 -14.52
N ALA A 194 -25.00 3.84 -13.40
CA ALA A 194 -24.58 4.73 -12.31
C ALA A 194 -23.28 4.24 -11.65
N GLY A 195 -23.17 2.92 -11.42
CA GLY A 195 -21.93 2.31 -10.91
C GLY A 195 -20.76 2.48 -11.88
N VAL A 196 -20.99 2.24 -13.17
CA VAL A 196 -19.97 2.41 -14.22
C VAL A 196 -19.54 3.89 -14.36
N LEU A 197 -20.50 4.82 -14.31
CA LEU A 197 -20.23 6.26 -14.38
C LEU A 197 -19.41 6.72 -13.18
N THR A 198 -19.83 6.34 -11.96
CA THR A 198 -19.14 6.74 -10.73
C THR A 198 -17.72 6.19 -10.69
N LEU A 199 -17.52 4.94 -11.12
CA LEU A 199 -16.19 4.36 -11.28
C LEU A 199 -15.35 5.17 -12.28
N GLY A 200 -15.90 5.47 -13.46
CA GLY A 200 -15.22 6.26 -14.49
C GLY A 200 -14.79 7.65 -13.98
N LEU A 201 -15.69 8.37 -13.30
CA LEU A 201 -15.38 9.67 -12.70
C LEU A 201 -14.29 9.56 -11.62
N CYS A 202 -14.35 8.57 -10.73
CA CYS A 202 -13.33 8.35 -9.72
C CYS A 202 -11.95 8.11 -10.33
N VAL A 203 -11.88 7.25 -11.36
CA VAL A 203 -10.65 6.94 -12.09
C VAL A 203 -10.09 8.19 -12.78
N LEU A 204 -10.95 9.02 -13.40
CA LEU A 204 -10.53 10.26 -14.04
C LEU A 204 -10.00 11.28 -13.03
N VAL A 205 -10.65 11.43 -11.87
CA VAL A 205 -10.17 12.31 -10.80
C VAL A 205 -8.83 11.82 -10.27
N GLN A 206 -8.67 10.53 -10.00
CA GLN A 206 -7.37 9.95 -9.60
C GLN A 206 -6.29 10.22 -10.66
N SER A 207 -6.60 9.98 -11.93
CA SER A 207 -5.67 10.20 -13.04
C SER A 207 -5.27 11.68 -13.14
N ALA A 208 -6.22 12.60 -13.00
CA ALA A 208 -5.96 14.04 -12.98
C ALA A 208 -5.07 14.47 -11.80
N LEU A 209 -5.36 13.97 -10.59
CA LEU A 209 -4.56 14.26 -9.40
C LEU A 209 -3.13 13.74 -9.54
N ILE A 210 -2.95 12.53 -10.06
CA ILE A 210 -1.62 11.95 -10.26
C ILE A 210 -0.87 12.66 -11.38
N THR A 211 -1.52 13.01 -12.48
CA THR A 211 -0.92 13.84 -13.54
C THR A 211 -0.49 15.19 -12.98
N TRP A 212 -1.34 15.87 -12.19
CA TRP A 212 -1.00 17.14 -11.56
C TRP A 212 0.18 17.01 -10.60
N THR A 213 0.15 16.00 -9.73
CA THR A 213 1.23 15.70 -8.77
C THR A 213 2.56 15.42 -9.46
N PHE A 214 2.53 14.60 -10.53
CA PHE A 214 3.70 14.30 -11.33
C PHE A 214 4.26 15.55 -12.02
N LEU A 215 3.40 16.36 -12.67
CA LEU A 215 3.83 17.57 -13.35
C LEU A 215 4.43 18.59 -12.38
N ALA A 216 3.82 18.77 -11.21
CA ALA A 216 4.31 19.66 -10.16
C ALA A 216 5.68 19.23 -9.61
N SER A 217 5.94 17.92 -9.54
CA SER A 217 7.15 17.37 -8.89
C SER A 217 8.22 16.92 -9.90
N ARG A 218 7.96 16.99 -11.21
CA ARG A 218 8.79 16.35 -12.25
C ARG A 218 10.26 16.76 -12.20
N GLN A 219 10.54 18.02 -11.91
CA GLN A 219 11.91 18.55 -11.88
C GLN A 219 12.69 18.11 -10.63
N ASN A 220 11.96 17.73 -9.58
CA ASN A 220 12.51 17.40 -8.28
C ASN A 220 12.79 15.91 -8.12
N ILE A 221 12.16 15.05 -8.94
CA ILE A 221 12.34 13.61 -8.89
C ILE A 221 13.75 13.23 -9.34
N LYS A 222 14.60 12.83 -8.39
CA LYS A 222 15.99 12.42 -8.66
C LYS A 222 16.09 10.97 -9.17
N THR A 223 15.38 10.04 -8.53
CA THR A 223 15.29 8.66 -9.01
C THR A 223 13.89 8.07 -8.85
N TRP A 224 13.51 7.17 -9.75
CA TRP A 224 12.31 6.36 -9.67
C TRP A 224 12.55 5.00 -8.98
N SER A 225 13.78 4.72 -8.56
CA SER A 225 14.12 3.46 -7.87
C SER A 225 13.35 3.32 -6.55
N SER A 226 12.93 2.09 -6.27
CA SER A 226 12.37 1.69 -4.97
C SER A 226 13.41 1.07 -4.05
N SER A 227 14.66 0.91 -4.52
CA SER A 227 15.75 0.40 -3.69
C SER A 227 16.13 1.46 -2.66
N PRO A 228 16.20 1.09 -1.36
CA PRO A 228 16.56 2.04 -0.33
C PRO A 228 17.98 2.59 -0.51
N LEU A 229 18.89 1.79 -1.07
CA LEU A 229 20.27 2.19 -1.31
C LEU A 229 20.37 3.20 -2.45
N THR A 230 19.69 2.96 -3.59
CA THR A 230 19.68 3.94 -4.70
C THR A 230 19.07 5.26 -4.27
N VAL A 231 17.98 5.23 -3.50
CA VAL A 231 17.32 6.45 -3.00
C VAL A 231 18.25 7.21 -2.07
N THR A 232 18.94 6.50 -1.17
CA THR A 232 19.90 7.11 -0.24
C THR A 232 21.10 7.69 -0.98
N LEU A 233 21.65 6.98 -1.97
CA LEU A 233 22.73 7.47 -2.83
C LEU A 233 22.32 8.73 -3.62
N ALA A 234 21.11 8.75 -4.15
CA ALA A 234 20.57 9.92 -4.84
C ALA A 234 20.37 11.13 -3.91
N CYS A 235 20.04 10.88 -2.63
CA CYS A 235 20.02 11.93 -1.60
C CYS A 235 21.43 12.47 -1.34
N ALA A 236 22.41 11.58 -1.10
CA ALA A 236 23.81 11.96 -0.88
C ALA A 236 24.39 12.77 -2.05
N ALA A 237 24.13 12.32 -3.29
CA ALA A 237 24.58 13.00 -4.49
C ALA A 237 23.94 14.37 -4.67
N SER A 238 22.69 14.54 -4.24
CA SER A 238 22.00 15.84 -4.33
C SER A 238 22.53 16.85 -3.31
N ASP A 239 22.94 16.39 -2.13
CA ASP A 239 23.54 17.24 -1.10
C ASP A 239 24.95 17.70 -1.49
N ASN A 240 25.77 16.82 -2.10
CA ASN A 240 27.12 17.16 -2.59
C ASN A 240 27.13 18.08 -3.83
N LEU A 241 26.00 18.20 -4.54
CA LEU A 241 25.84 19.11 -5.67
C LEU A 241 25.53 20.55 -5.25
N LEU A 242 25.52 20.86 -3.95
CA LEU A 242 25.64 22.21 -3.44
C LEU A 242 27.14 22.50 -3.21
N PRO A 243 27.86 23.04 -4.21
CA PRO A 243 29.25 23.40 -4.02
C PRO A 243 29.36 24.43 -2.88
N ASP A 244 30.40 24.27 -2.08
CA ASP A 244 30.90 25.23 -1.09
C ASP A 244 31.50 26.48 -1.78
N ASP A 245 30.84 26.94 -2.86
CA ASP A 245 31.27 28.08 -3.64
C ASP A 245 30.83 29.36 -2.94
N ASN A 246 31.74 29.85 -2.11
CA ASN A 246 31.90 31.25 -1.74
C ASN A 246 30.70 31.91 -1.06
N HIS A 247 30.76 31.90 0.27
CA HIS A 247 30.62 32.99 1.26
C HIS A 247 30.05 34.39 0.93
N ASN A 248 29.55 34.76 -0.24
CA ASN A 248 29.11 36.14 -0.52
C ASN A 248 28.03 36.35 -1.61
N VAL A 249 27.21 35.36 -1.95
CA VAL A 249 26.07 35.59 -2.87
C VAL A 249 24.73 35.60 -2.15
N ARG A 250 24.14 36.80 -2.12
CA ARG A 250 22.83 37.15 -1.57
C ARG A 250 21.70 36.29 -2.14
N HIS A 251 20.86 35.81 -1.22
CA HIS A 251 19.40 35.70 -1.34
C HIS A 251 18.81 35.30 -2.71
N SER A 252 18.77 33.99 -2.98
CA SER A 252 17.66 33.39 -3.73
C SER A 252 16.99 32.33 -2.85
N SER A 253 15.72 32.59 -2.54
CA SER A 253 15.00 32.14 -1.35
C SER A 253 14.45 30.71 -1.37
N LEU A 254 15.11 29.75 -2.03
CA LEU A 254 14.63 28.37 -2.15
C LEU A 254 15.66 27.30 -1.70
N ALA A 255 16.90 27.67 -1.39
CA ALA A 255 17.92 26.77 -0.83
C ALA A 255 18.04 26.67 0.73
N PRO A 256 17.25 27.35 1.59
CA PRO A 256 17.52 27.32 3.02
C PRO A 256 17.06 26.03 3.71
N ALA A 257 16.26 25.16 3.07
CA ALA A 257 15.87 23.87 3.67
C ALA A 257 17.03 22.86 3.60
N ALA A 258 17.57 22.60 2.40
CA ALA A 258 18.75 21.76 2.14
C ALA A 258 19.93 22.10 3.07
N ILE A 259 20.32 23.38 3.12
CA ILE A 259 21.42 23.85 3.96
C ILE A 259 21.12 23.70 5.46
N ARG A 260 19.88 23.95 5.90
CA ARG A 260 19.51 23.73 7.32
C ARG A 260 19.45 22.26 7.70
N ILE A 261 19.15 21.36 6.75
CA ILE A 261 19.22 19.92 6.97
C ILE A 261 20.67 19.50 7.05
N ALA A 262 21.51 19.89 6.09
CA ALA A 262 22.94 19.58 6.10
C ALA A 262 23.59 20.11 7.38
N GLN A 263 23.30 21.35 7.80
CA GLN A 263 23.80 21.91 9.05
C GLN A 263 23.25 21.22 10.29
N ARG A 264 21.96 20.86 10.35
CA ARG A 264 21.43 20.08 11.49
C ARG A 264 21.94 18.66 11.50
N MET A 265 22.14 18.06 10.32
CA MET A 265 22.70 16.73 10.16
C MET A 265 24.15 16.73 10.62
N GLN A 266 24.94 17.71 10.20
CA GLN A 266 26.32 17.89 10.58
C GLN A 266 26.47 18.28 12.05
N GLN A 267 25.56 19.09 12.62
CA GLN A 267 25.56 19.42 14.05
C GLN A 267 25.17 18.25 14.93
N GLU A 268 24.12 17.49 14.60
CA GLU A 268 23.77 16.27 15.33
C GLU A 268 24.79 15.15 15.10
N ALA A 269 25.39 15.05 13.92
CA ALA A 269 26.50 14.13 13.64
C ALA A 269 27.74 14.53 14.45
N HIS A 270 28.12 15.81 14.52
CA HIS A 270 29.19 16.28 15.40
C HIS A 270 28.87 16.06 16.88
N HIS A 271 27.61 16.22 17.30
CA HIS A 271 27.22 15.95 18.67
C HIS A 271 27.23 14.45 19.01
N GLN A 272 26.98 13.58 18.02
CA GLN A 272 27.09 12.12 18.14
C GLN A 272 28.53 11.62 17.99
N LEU A 273 29.37 12.23 17.15
CA LEU A 273 30.81 11.98 17.05
C LEU A 273 31.53 12.37 18.34
N ASN A 274 31.12 13.46 18.99
CA ASN A 274 31.61 13.79 20.33
C ASN A 274 31.06 12.86 21.42
N GLN A 275 30.11 11.98 21.07
CA GLN A 275 29.51 10.96 21.94
C GLN A 275 29.70 9.54 21.38
N SER A 276 30.62 9.32 20.42
CA SER A 276 30.84 8.01 19.81
C SER A 276 31.60 7.11 20.78
N SER A 277 30.92 6.77 21.87
CA SER A 277 31.29 5.68 22.75
C SER A 277 31.25 4.42 21.91
N SER A 278 32.40 3.77 21.79
CA SER A 278 32.49 2.49 21.12
C SER A 278 31.41 1.53 21.65
N ALA A 279 30.73 0.87 20.73
CA ALA A 279 29.62 -0.03 21.03
C ALA A 279 29.98 -1.46 20.64
N MET A 280 29.50 -2.40 21.44
CA MET A 280 29.56 -3.82 21.10
C MET A 280 28.51 -4.12 20.04
N PRO A 281 28.84 -4.87 18.97
CA PRO A 281 27.89 -5.30 17.97
C PRO A 281 26.73 -6.07 18.63
N GLN A 282 25.51 -5.68 18.32
CA GLN A 282 24.34 -6.37 18.82
C GLN A 282 23.88 -7.41 17.81
N GLU A 283 23.80 -8.69 18.22
CA GLU A 283 23.27 -9.75 17.37
C GLU A 283 21.77 -9.55 17.09
N LYS A 284 21.05 -8.94 18.04
CA LYS A 284 19.60 -8.68 17.96
C LYS A 284 19.35 -7.19 17.83
N GLN A 285 18.93 -6.78 16.64
CA GLN A 285 18.59 -5.40 16.35
C GLN A 285 17.17 -5.06 16.83
N PRO A 286 16.86 -3.78 17.12
CA PRO A 286 15.49 -3.40 17.48
C PRO A 286 14.51 -3.74 16.36
N SER A 287 13.32 -4.25 16.73
CA SER A 287 12.26 -4.54 15.77
C SER A 287 11.63 -3.26 15.21
N LEU A 288 10.91 -3.38 14.09
CA LEU A 288 10.20 -2.26 13.46
C LEU A 288 9.24 -1.56 14.45
N PHE A 289 8.60 -2.33 15.34
CA PHE A 289 7.73 -1.80 16.39
C PHE A 289 8.46 -0.87 17.36
N THR A 290 9.73 -1.18 17.68
CA THR A 290 10.57 -0.39 18.58
C THR A 290 11.17 0.82 17.87
N THR A 291 11.63 0.64 16.63
CA THR A 291 12.28 1.71 15.84
C THR A 291 11.28 2.76 15.37
N ARG A 292 10.10 2.34 14.89
CA ARG A 292 9.06 3.23 14.32
C ARG A 292 7.83 3.33 15.24
N LYS A 293 8.05 3.60 16.54
CA LYS A 293 7.02 3.53 17.60
C LYS A 293 5.66 4.09 17.20
N ARG A 294 5.58 5.33 16.71
CA ARG A 294 4.30 5.98 16.39
C ARG A 294 3.61 5.33 15.20
N SER A 295 4.27 5.24 14.05
CA SER A 295 3.64 4.73 12.83
C SER A 295 3.29 3.24 12.94
N ALA A 296 4.17 2.41 13.49
CA ALA A 296 3.92 0.98 13.62
C ALA A 296 2.74 0.69 14.56
N ARG A 297 2.63 1.40 15.69
CA ARG A 297 1.51 1.24 16.64
C ARG A 297 0.17 1.63 16.03
N TRP A 298 0.10 2.76 15.32
CA TRP A 298 -1.13 3.19 14.65
C TRP A 298 -1.54 2.21 13.55
N THR A 299 -0.58 1.75 12.73
CA THR A 299 -0.84 0.72 11.73
C THR A 299 -1.40 -0.56 12.37
N LEU A 300 -0.75 -1.08 13.41
CA LEU A 300 -1.21 -2.31 14.06
C LEU A 300 -2.59 -2.12 14.70
N ALA A 301 -2.87 -0.96 15.29
CA ALA A 301 -4.18 -0.67 15.86
C ALA A 301 -5.29 -0.70 14.78
N ILE A 302 -5.11 0.03 13.68
CA ILE A 302 -6.08 0.07 12.56
C ILE A 302 -6.30 -1.33 12.00
N VAL A 303 -5.22 -2.04 11.71
CA VAL A 303 -5.28 -3.39 11.12
C VAL A 303 -5.94 -4.38 12.08
N THR A 304 -5.70 -4.29 13.39
CA THR A 304 -6.29 -5.21 14.40
C THR A 304 -7.77 -4.96 14.63
N VAL A 305 -8.23 -3.71 14.57
CA VAL A 305 -9.66 -3.37 14.73
C VAL A 305 -10.50 -3.90 13.57
N LEU A 306 -9.93 -4.04 12.37
CA LEU A 306 -10.64 -4.49 11.18
C LEU A 306 -11.32 -5.86 11.29
N PRO A 307 -10.62 -6.99 11.55
CA PRO A 307 -11.29 -8.29 11.66
C PRO A 307 -12.31 -8.32 12.81
N ILE A 308 -12.07 -7.59 13.90
CA ILE A 308 -13.00 -7.50 15.04
C ILE A 308 -14.29 -6.81 14.60
N ALA A 309 -14.19 -5.67 13.90
CA ALA A 309 -15.35 -4.95 13.39
C ALA A 309 -16.17 -5.80 12.39
N ILE A 310 -15.50 -6.49 11.47
CA ILE A 310 -16.16 -7.36 10.49
C ILE A 310 -16.80 -8.56 11.19
N LEU A 311 -16.15 -9.15 12.20
CA LEU A 311 -16.71 -10.26 12.98
C LEU A 311 -17.95 -9.84 13.77
N ILE A 312 -17.90 -8.68 14.44
CA ILE A 312 -19.05 -8.13 15.16
C ILE A 312 -20.21 -7.94 14.19
N TRP A 313 -19.95 -7.37 13.00
CA TRP A 313 -20.97 -7.22 11.96
C TRP A 313 -21.53 -8.56 11.50
N ALA A 314 -20.69 -9.56 11.25
CA ALA A 314 -21.11 -10.91 10.87
C ALA A 314 -22.01 -11.56 11.93
N LEU A 315 -21.68 -11.39 13.21
CA LEU A 315 -22.45 -11.93 14.34
C LEU A 315 -23.80 -11.21 14.50
N ILE A 316 -23.83 -9.88 14.35
CA ILE A 316 -25.08 -9.11 14.30
C ILE A 316 -25.96 -9.65 13.17
N VAL A 317 -25.37 -9.89 12.00
CA VAL A 317 -26.10 -10.40 10.84
C VAL A 317 -26.61 -11.84 11.07
N LEU A 318 -25.81 -12.69 11.71
CA LEU A 318 -26.27 -14.03 12.04
C LEU A 318 -27.40 -14.01 13.09
N HIS A 319 -27.29 -13.12 14.09
CA HIS A 319 -28.27 -13.00 15.16
C HIS A 319 -29.61 -12.44 14.67
N ALA A 320 -29.60 -11.36 13.89
CA ALA A 320 -30.82 -10.77 13.34
C ALA A 320 -31.49 -11.71 12.31
N TRP A 321 -30.72 -12.56 11.62
CA TRP A 321 -31.27 -13.60 10.75
C TRP A 321 -31.97 -14.66 11.59
N LYS A 322 -31.30 -15.17 12.64
CA LYS A 322 -31.87 -16.18 13.55
C LYS A 322 -33.16 -15.70 14.20
N THR A 323 -33.22 -14.45 14.68
CA THR A 323 -34.41 -13.91 15.37
C THR A 323 -35.60 -13.74 14.43
N LYS A 324 -35.38 -13.28 13.19
CA LYS A 324 -36.45 -13.20 12.17
C LYS A 324 -36.98 -14.56 11.74
N HIS A 325 -36.13 -15.59 11.70
CA HIS A 325 -36.51 -16.94 11.28
C HIS A 325 -36.86 -17.90 12.43
N GLN A 326 -36.85 -17.46 13.69
CA GLN A 326 -37.26 -18.29 14.82
C GLN A 326 -38.76 -18.66 14.82
N THR A 327 -39.58 -18.03 13.98
CA THR A 327 -40.96 -18.42 13.71
C THR A 327 -41.11 -19.42 12.57
N ALA A 328 -40.08 -19.62 11.73
CA ALA A 328 -40.03 -20.68 10.73
C ALA A 328 -39.38 -21.90 11.39
N SER A 329 -40.15 -22.98 11.58
CA SER A 329 -39.67 -24.12 12.35
C SER A 329 -38.48 -24.78 11.66
N LEU A 330 -37.48 -25.23 12.43
CA LEU A 330 -36.36 -26.03 11.89
C LEU A 330 -36.86 -27.32 11.19
N SER A 331 -38.08 -27.77 11.51
CA SER A 331 -38.79 -28.85 10.83
C SER A 331 -39.23 -28.52 9.41
N ASP A 332 -39.51 -27.25 9.06
CA ASP A 332 -39.80 -26.85 7.68
C ASP A 332 -38.55 -26.92 6.78
N PHE A 333 -37.37 -26.79 7.39
CA PHE A 333 -36.08 -26.93 6.71
C PHE A 333 -35.58 -28.38 6.66
N ALA A 334 -35.95 -29.20 7.66
CA ALA A 334 -35.59 -30.62 7.74
C ALA A 334 -36.59 -31.57 7.04
N GLY A 335 -37.83 -31.12 6.80
CA GLY A 335 -38.93 -31.94 6.28
C GLY A 335 -38.85 -32.33 4.80
N ASN A 336 -37.83 -31.87 4.05
CA ASN A 336 -37.67 -32.24 2.63
C ASN A 336 -36.24 -32.72 2.36
N GLY A 337 -35.91 -33.89 2.93
CA GLY A 337 -34.58 -34.52 2.98
C GLY A 337 -33.90 -34.84 1.65
N ASN A 338 -34.48 -34.49 0.50
CA ASN A 338 -33.88 -34.70 -0.82
C ASN A 338 -33.09 -33.49 -1.36
N LYS A 339 -33.14 -32.31 -0.72
CA LYS A 339 -32.41 -31.10 -1.21
C LYS A 339 -31.08 -30.81 -0.49
N MET A 340 -30.72 -31.55 0.55
CA MET A 340 -29.49 -31.32 1.34
C MET A 340 -28.23 -32.01 0.77
N LYS A 341 -28.30 -32.68 -0.39
CA LYS A 341 -27.15 -33.35 -1.02
C LYS A 341 -26.07 -32.43 -1.61
N ASN A 342 -26.24 -31.11 -1.55
CA ASN A 342 -25.29 -30.20 -2.14
C ASN A 342 -24.64 -29.30 -1.07
N ILE A 343 -23.60 -29.81 -0.39
CA ILE A 343 -22.56 -28.95 0.20
C ILE A 343 -21.90 -28.12 -0.93
N ALA A 344 -21.87 -28.68 -2.15
CA ALA A 344 -21.59 -27.95 -3.38
C ALA A 344 -22.58 -26.81 -3.69
N ALA A 345 -23.81 -26.80 -3.14
CA ALA A 345 -24.80 -25.73 -3.25
C ALA A 345 -24.66 -24.66 -2.17
N LEU A 346 -23.96 -24.94 -1.07
CA LEU A 346 -23.54 -23.89 -0.14
C LEU A 346 -22.34 -23.11 -0.73
N ALA A 347 -21.45 -23.80 -1.44
CA ALA A 347 -20.35 -23.20 -2.20
C ALA A 347 -20.83 -22.57 -3.52
N SER A 348 -21.77 -23.19 -4.23
CA SER A 348 -22.36 -22.63 -5.46
C SER A 348 -23.53 -21.71 -5.17
N GLY A 349 -24.06 -21.62 -3.95
CA GLY A 349 -25.13 -20.69 -3.55
C GLY A 349 -24.68 -19.23 -3.66
N ALA A 350 -23.39 -18.97 -3.42
CA ALA A 350 -22.75 -17.69 -3.73
C ALA A 350 -22.70 -17.37 -5.25
N ALA A 351 -22.98 -18.35 -6.12
CA ALA A 351 -23.00 -18.25 -7.59
C ALA A 351 -24.36 -18.62 -8.23
N SER A 352 -25.36 -19.11 -7.48
CA SER A 352 -26.61 -19.70 -8.01
C SER A 352 -27.89 -19.23 -7.31
N GLY A 353 -27.84 -18.20 -6.46
CA GLY A 353 -29.06 -17.58 -5.91
C GLY A 353 -29.83 -18.44 -4.90
N ILE A 354 -29.18 -19.45 -4.29
CA ILE A 354 -29.76 -20.19 -3.15
C ILE A 354 -29.75 -19.26 -1.93
N PRO A 355 -30.82 -19.23 -1.11
CA PRO A 355 -30.93 -18.31 0.03
C PRO A 355 -29.88 -18.65 1.08
N VAL A 356 -28.71 -18.04 0.97
CA VAL A 356 -27.73 -17.97 2.04
C VAL A 356 -28.32 -17.03 3.11
N PRO A 357 -28.17 -17.33 4.42
CA PRO A 357 -28.58 -16.42 5.48
C PRO A 357 -28.00 -15.02 5.24
N GLY A 358 -28.90 -14.11 4.90
CA GLY A 358 -28.63 -12.69 4.72
C GLY A 358 -29.75 -11.87 5.34
N ILE A 359 -29.40 -10.69 5.85
CA ILE A 359 -30.37 -9.75 6.38
C ILE A 359 -30.48 -8.59 5.41
N ARG A 360 -31.75 -8.22 5.17
CA ARG A 360 -32.14 -6.90 4.69
C ARG A 360 -31.86 -5.90 5.80
N VAL A 361 -30.76 -5.15 5.69
CA VAL A 361 -30.33 -4.21 6.74
C VAL A 361 -31.22 -2.98 6.75
N PHE A 362 -31.71 -2.57 5.58
CA PHE A 362 -32.65 -1.48 5.42
C PHE A 362 -33.77 -1.90 4.47
N PRO A 363 -34.78 -2.64 4.95
CA PRO A 363 -36.04 -2.70 4.22
C PRO A 363 -36.66 -1.31 4.38
N TRP A 364 -36.47 -0.43 3.39
CA TRP A 364 -37.27 0.79 3.25
C TRP A 364 -38.69 0.39 2.81
N GLN A 365 -39.29 -0.54 3.54
CA GLN A 365 -40.61 -1.07 3.24
C GLN A 365 -41.63 0.00 3.55
N GLN A 366 -42.41 0.32 2.52
CA GLN A 366 -43.56 1.21 2.53
C GLN A 366 -44.66 0.67 3.46
N THR A 367 -44.48 0.75 4.77
CA THR A 367 -45.54 0.46 5.72
C THR A 367 -46.40 1.72 5.88
N GLY A 368 -47.40 1.83 5.00
CA GLY A 368 -48.63 2.62 5.20
C GLY A 368 -48.45 4.04 5.75
N GLY A 369 -48.06 4.99 4.90
CA GLY A 369 -48.49 6.39 5.05
C GLY A 369 -47.53 7.42 5.62
N THR A 370 -46.26 7.11 5.92
CA THR A 370 -45.28 8.14 6.35
C THR A 370 -44.05 8.20 5.45
N ALA A 371 -43.89 9.37 4.80
CA ALA A 371 -42.75 9.87 4.01
C ALA A 371 -41.95 8.88 3.14
N ARG A 372 -42.21 8.89 1.82
CA ARG A 372 -41.34 8.29 0.80
C ARG A 372 -39.98 9.00 0.80
N MET A 373 -38.90 8.29 1.12
CA MET A 373 -37.58 8.72 0.62
C MET A 373 -37.55 8.46 -0.88
N ASN A 374 -37.01 9.40 -1.66
CA ASN A 374 -36.83 9.16 -3.08
C ASN A 374 -35.76 8.06 -3.28
N THR A 375 -35.87 7.28 -4.36
CA THR A 375 -34.93 6.19 -4.69
C THR A 375 -33.48 6.67 -4.80
N SER A 376 -33.27 7.94 -5.17
CA SER A 376 -31.92 8.53 -5.23
C SER A 376 -31.30 8.73 -3.84
N THR A 377 -32.11 9.06 -2.83
CA THR A 377 -31.69 9.26 -1.45
C THR A 377 -31.34 7.92 -0.81
N THR A 378 -32.15 6.88 -1.02
CA THR A 378 -31.84 5.53 -0.52
C THR A 378 -30.54 5.02 -1.15
N THR A 379 -30.41 5.14 -2.47
CA THR A 379 -29.18 4.78 -3.20
C THR A 379 -27.95 5.54 -2.70
N LEU A 380 -28.10 6.84 -2.41
CA LEU A 380 -27.00 7.65 -1.89
C LEU A 380 -26.58 7.22 -0.48
N VAL A 381 -27.54 6.95 0.41
CA VAL A 381 -27.29 6.46 1.76
C VAL A 381 -26.59 5.10 1.72
N ASP A 382 -27.07 4.20 0.86
CA ASP A 382 -26.49 2.88 0.64
C ASP A 382 -25.03 3.01 0.16
N LEU A 383 -24.79 3.87 -0.83
CA LEU A 383 -23.45 4.15 -1.35
C LEU A 383 -22.52 4.70 -0.26
N LEU A 384 -22.99 5.65 0.56
CA LEU A 384 -22.20 6.24 1.64
C LEU A 384 -21.84 5.23 2.74
N LEU A 385 -22.76 4.32 3.06
CA LEU A 385 -22.53 3.25 4.03
C LEU A 385 -21.45 2.28 3.53
N ILE A 386 -21.62 1.75 2.32
CA ILE A 386 -20.65 0.84 1.70
C ILE A 386 -19.30 1.54 1.57
N PHE A 387 -19.31 2.81 1.13
CA PHE A 387 -18.11 3.64 1.02
C PHE A 387 -17.35 3.76 2.34
N THR A 388 -18.03 4.00 3.45
CA THR A 388 -17.38 4.19 4.75
C THR A 388 -16.65 2.91 5.19
N MET A 389 -17.31 1.76 5.05
CA MET A 389 -16.72 0.46 5.36
C MET A 389 -15.57 0.11 4.40
N GLN A 390 -15.76 0.39 3.11
CA GLN A 390 -14.78 0.17 2.05
C GLN A 390 -13.53 1.03 2.23
N ALA A 391 -13.69 2.29 2.66
CA ALA A 391 -12.59 3.19 2.98
C ALA A 391 -11.75 2.63 4.13
N TYR A 392 -12.40 2.12 5.18
CA TYR A 392 -11.69 1.52 6.31
C TYR A 392 -10.87 0.29 5.92
N LEU A 393 -11.45 -0.62 5.13
CA LEU A 393 -10.73 -1.78 4.58
C LEU A 393 -9.53 -1.34 3.72
N THR A 394 -9.74 -0.36 2.84
CA THR A 394 -8.68 0.19 1.97
C THR A 394 -7.55 0.82 2.79
N LEU A 395 -7.88 1.58 3.85
CA LEU A 395 -6.92 2.18 4.76
C LEU A 395 -6.04 1.12 5.44
N ALA A 396 -6.66 0.09 5.99
CA ALA A 396 -5.94 -1.00 6.66
C ALA A 396 -4.94 -1.69 5.72
N MET A 397 -5.32 -1.93 4.46
CA MET A 397 -4.44 -2.53 3.46
C MET A 397 -3.22 -1.65 3.14
N HIS A 398 -3.40 -0.33 3.03
CA HIS A 398 -2.29 0.61 2.85
C HIS A 398 -1.40 0.69 4.09
N CYS A 399 -1.96 0.54 5.30
CA CYS A 399 -1.15 0.48 6.51
C CYS A 399 -0.26 -0.78 6.52
N VAL A 400 -0.77 -1.96 6.12
CA VAL A 400 0.03 -3.19 5.99
C VAL A 400 1.11 -3.04 4.91
N GLU A 401 0.79 -2.38 3.79
CA GLU A 401 1.75 -2.08 2.72
C GLU A 401 2.98 -1.32 3.24
N VAL A 402 2.77 -0.31 4.09
CA VAL A 402 3.87 0.44 4.72
C VAL A 402 4.76 -0.44 5.59
N LEU A 403 4.20 -1.40 6.34
CA LEU A 403 5.01 -2.34 7.13
C LEU A 403 5.83 -3.27 6.23
N ILE A 404 5.20 -3.82 5.19
CA ILE A 404 5.87 -4.73 4.26
C ILE A 404 7.02 -4.01 3.54
N ASN A 405 6.77 -2.80 3.05
CA ASN A 405 7.80 -1.98 2.41
C ASN A 405 8.93 -1.62 3.37
N SER A 406 8.63 -1.28 4.63
CA SER A 406 9.67 -1.02 5.66
C SER A 406 10.54 -2.26 5.93
N VAL A 407 9.94 -3.46 5.99
CA VAL A 407 10.68 -4.71 6.16
C VAL A 407 11.46 -5.08 4.89
N ARG A 408 10.94 -4.79 3.70
CA ARG A 408 11.66 -4.96 2.44
C ARG A 408 12.90 -4.06 2.40
N ASP A 409 12.76 -2.80 2.79
CA ASP A 409 13.86 -1.84 2.82
C ASP A 409 14.94 -2.32 3.80
N GLN A 410 14.56 -2.82 4.98
CA GLN A 410 15.48 -3.46 5.91
C GLN A 410 16.16 -4.69 5.30
N LYS A 411 15.42 -5.59 4.64
CA LYS A 411 16.00 -6.79 4.01
C LYS A 411 17.01 -6.47 2.90
N ALA A 412 16.79 -5.39 2.15
CA ALA A 412 17.72 -4.93 1.14
C ALA A 412 19.03 -4.44 1.79
N TRP A 413 18.94 -3.74 2.93
CA TRP A 413 20.11 -3.37 3.73
C TRP A 413 20.83 -4.58 4.34
N GLU A 414 20.08 -5.56 4.87
CA GLU A 414 20.64 -6.80 5.44
C GLU A 414 21.44 -7.64 4.45
N GLN A 415 21.23 -7.45 3.14
CA GLN A 415 22.00 -8.18 2.11
C GLN A 415 23.48 -7.79 2.13
N ALA A 416 23.85 -6.62 2.65
CA ALA A 416 25.24 -6.20 2.70
C ALA A 416 26.07 -7.04 3.68
N ALA A 417 25.45 -7.58 4.74
CA ALA A 417 26.16 -8.31 5.80
C ALA A 417 26.13 -9.85 5.68
N LYS A 418 25.30 -10.42 4.79
CA LYS A 418 24.95 -11.85 4.84
C LYS A 418 26.08 -12.83 4.53
N ASP A 419 27.09 -12.40 3.79
CA ASP A 419 28.00 -13.32 3.15
C ASP A 419 29.45 -13.21 3.65
N ILE A 420 29.83 -12.14 4.36
CA ILE A 420 31.16 -12.04 4.98
C ILE A 420 31.29 -13.00 6.18
N ALA A 421 30.17 -13.28 6.88
CA ALA A 421 30.16 -14.20 8.00
C ALA A 421 30.30 -15.69 7.60
N LYS A 422 30.18 -16.02 6.31
CA LYS A 422 30.33 -17.39 5.79
C LYS A 422 31.51 -17.39 4.85
N GLU A 423 32.65 -17.82 5.37
CA GLU A 423 33.99 -17.90 4.77
C GLU A 423 34.11 -18.69 3.43
N LYS A 424 32.99 -19.00 2.74
CA LYS A 424 32.95 -19.84 1.55
C LYS A 424 32.01 -19.26 0.47
N VAL A 425 32.65 -18.77 -0.60
CA VAL A 425 32.16 -18.71 -1.99
C VAL A 425 31.19 -17.58 -2.34
N ALA A 426 31.65 -16.69 -3.23
CA ALA A 426 30.89 -15.72 -4.04
C ALA A 426 29.73 -15.02 -3.30
N SER A 427 30.09 -14.08 -2.42
CA SER A 427 29.15 -13.23 -1.72
C SER A 427 28.31 -12.41 -2.69
N LYS A 428 26.98 -12.46 -2.55
CA LYS A 428 26.03 -11.55 -3.19
C LYS A 428 25.80 -10.40 -2.21
N GLY A 429 26.56 -9.32 -2.37
CA GLY A 429 26.37 -8.09 -1.61
C GLY A 429 25.00 -7.46 -1.87
N ALA A 430 24.68 -6.39 -1.13
CA ALA A 430 23.47 -5.63 -1.39
C ALA A 430 23.58 -4.93 -2.75
N ILE A 431 22.70 -5.29 -3.68
CA ILE A 431 22.70 -4.72 -5.02
C ILE A 431 22.18 -3.28 -4.95
N LEU A 432 22.96 -2.33 -5.44
CA LEU A 432 22.57 -0.91 -5.50
C LEU A 432 21.42 -0.69 -6.48
N ASN A 433 21.46 -1.35 -7.65
CA ASN A 433 20.50 -1.18 -8.73
C ASN A 433 19.77 -2.50 -9.09
N PRO A 434 18.94 -3.07 -8.20
CA PRO A 434 18.25 -4.31 -8.49
C PRO A 434 17.19 -4.08 -9.58
N SER A 435 17.07 -5.02 -10.52
CA SER A 435 15.99 -4.96 -11.50
C SER A 435 14.62 -4.95 -10.79
N ILE A 436 13.77 -4.00 -11.17
CA ILE A 436 12.57 -3.64 -10.41
C ILE A 436 11.50 -4.72 -10.42
N LEU A 437 11.30 -5.34 -11.59
CA LEU A 437 10.34 -6.43 -11.70
C LEU A 437 10.75 -7.60 -10.82
N VAL A 438 12.05 -7.93 -10.77
CA VAL A 438 12.55 -9.02 -9.94
C VAL A 438 12.50 -8.65 -8.46
N SER A 439 12.86 -7.43 -8.06
CA SER A 439 12.83 -7.03 -6.64
C SER A 439 11.41 -6.84 -6.09
N THR A 440 10.49 -6.31 -6.91
CA THR A 440 9.12 -6.03 -6.49
C THR A 440 8.24 -7.27 -6.55
N LEU A 441 8.27 -8.03 -7.66
CA LEU A 441 7.48 -9.26 -7.81
C LEU A 441 8.15 -10.47 -7.14
N GLY A 442 9.47 -10.45 -6.96
CA GLY A 442 10.19 -11.51 -6.26
C GLY A 442 10.00 -11.50 -4.74
N SER A 443 9.48 -10.40 -4.17
CA SER A 443 9.12 -10.34 -2.75
C SER A 443 7.73 -10.96 -2.53
N TRP A 444 7.70 -12.22 -2.08
CA TRP A 444 6.46 -12.92 -1.71
C TRP A 444 5.49 -12.06 -0.85
N PRO A 445 5.94 -11.32 0.18
CA PRO A 445 5.06 -10.44 0.96
C PRO A 445 4.30 -9.40 0.12
N ASN A 446 4.94 -8.81 -0.90
CA ASN A 446 4.30 -7.84 -1.79
C ASN A 446 3.28 -8.51 -2.70
N LEU A 447 3.63 -9.67 -3.28
CA LEU A 447 2.71 -10.44 -4.12
C LEU A 447 1.49 -10.91 -3.33
N PHE A 448 1.74 -11.40 -2.11
CA PHE A 448 0.70 -11.79 -1.16
C PHE A 448 -0.23 -10.62 -0.82
N LEU A 449 0.34 -9.44 -0.53
CA LEU A 449 -0.47 -8.26 -0.25
C LEU A 449 -1.28 -7.81 -1.46
N LEU A 450 -0.72 -7.83 -2.66
CA LEU A 450 -1.42 -7.47 -3.90
C LEU A 450 -2.62 -8.40 -4.13
N ALA A 451 -2.41 -9.71 -3.97
CA ALA A 451 -3.48 -10.70 -4.04
C ALA A 451 -4.54 -10.45 -2.96
N CYS A 452 -4.12 -10.25 -1.70
CA CYS A 452 -5.03 -9.97 -0.60
C CYS A 452 -5.82 -8.68 -0.81
N LYS A 453 -5.23 -7.63 -1.40
CA LYS A 453 -5.95 -6.39 -1.76
C LYS A 453 -7.08 -6.72 -2.71
N ALA A 454 -6.78 -7.30 -3.87
CA ALA A 454 -7.83 -7.63 -4.84
C ALA A 454 -8.89 -8.58 -4.26
N THR A 455 -8.49 -9.64 -3.55
CA THR A 455 -9.41 -10.62 -2.96
C THR A 455 -10.25 -10.03 -1.83
N SER A 456 -9.69 -9.19 -0.95
CA SER A 456 -10.46 -8.59 0.16
C SER A 456 -11.51 -7.63 -0.37
N GLN A 457 -11.16 -6.78 -1.35
CA GLN A 457 -12.11 -5.86 -1.96
C GLN A 457 -13.22 -6.62 -2.70
N TRP A 458 -12.86 -7.70 -3.41
CA TRP A 458 -13.86 -8.54 -4.10
C TRP A 458 -14.76 -9.27 -3.10
N LEU A 459 -14.21 -9.89 -2.05
CA LEU A 459 -14.99 -10.55 -1.00
C LEU A 459 -15.90 -9.58 -0.27
N PHE A 460 -15.43 -8.36 0.01
CA PHE A 460 -16.24 -7.31 0.60
C PHE A 460 -17.43 -6.95 -0.30
N ASN A 461 -17.20 -6.79 -1.61
CA ASN A 461 -18.25 -6.54 -2.59
C ASN A 461 -19.26 -7.71 -2.69
N ARG A 462 -18.85 -8.95 -2.38
CA ARG A 462 -19.77 -10.09 -2.30
C ARG A 462 -20.44 -10.22 -0.94
N ALA A 463 -19.83 -9.69 0.12
CA ALA A 463 -20.39 -9.67 1.47
C ALA A 463 -21.50 -8.61 1.59
N LEU A 464 -21.37 -7.47 0.92
CA LEU A 464 -22.33 -6.38 0.87
C LEU A 464 -22.81 -6.17 -0.56
N LEU A 465 -23.98 -6.71 -0.88
CA LEU A 465 -24.55 -6.59 -2.22
C LEU A 465 -25.82 -5.75 -2.18
N THR A 466 -25.89 -4.77 -3.05
CA THR A 466 -27.15 -4.06 -3.31
C THR A 466 -27.98 -4.91 -4.27
N VAL A 467 -29.21 -5.24 -3.90
CA VAL A 467 -30.13 -6.03 -4.71
C VAL A 467 -31.27 -5.13 -5.15
N LEU A 468 -31.63 -5.24 -6.42
CA LEU A 468 -32.78 -4.57 -7.00
C LEU A 468 -34.00 -5.49 -6.91
N PHE A 469 -35.04 -5.02 -6.24
CA PHE A 469 -36.33 -5.69 -6.20
C PHE A 469 -37.28 -4.96 -7.12
N PHE A 470 -37.77 -5.69 -8.12
CA PHE A 470 -38.72 -5.20 -9.07
C PHE A 470 -40.10 -5.75 -8.74
N ASP A 471 -41.03 -4.84 -8.44
CA ASP A 471 -42.43 -5.20 -8.19
C ASP A 471 -43.16 -5.32 -9.54
N ALA A 472 -43.76 -6.48 -9.77
CA ALA A 472 -44.58 -6.69 -10.95
C ALA A 472 -45.97 -6.10 -10.69
N ASP A 473 -46.08 -4.77 -10.77
CA ASP A 473 -47.38 -4.13 -10.76
C ASP A 473 -48.19 -4.57 -12.02
N LYS A 474 -49.51 -4.48 -11.96
CA LYS A 474 -50.43 -5.06 -12.97
C LYS A 474 -50.23 -4.51 -14.38
N ASP A 475 -49.55 -3.37 -14.52
CA ASP A 475 -49.09 -2.81 -15.80
C ASP A 475 -47.69 -3.34 -16.15
N LEU A 476 -47.66 -4.53 -16.78
CA LEU A 476 -46.48 -5.27 -17.24
C LEU A 476 -45.45 -4.46 -18.08
N ASP A 477 -45.83 -3.26 -18.55
CA ASP A 477 -45.02 -2.43 -19.43
C ASP A 477 -44.16 -1.36 -18.71
N LYS A 478 -44.34 -1.12 -17.40
CA LYS A 478 -43.60 -0.07 -16.66
C LYS A 478 -42.96 -0.56 -15.37
N TRP A 479 -41.69 -0.95 -15.47
CA TRP A 479 -40.81 -1.31 -14.34
C TRP A 479 -40.13 -0.08 -13.69
N ASP A 480 -40.85 1.04 -13.60
CA ASP A 480 -40.29 2.31 -13.10
C ASP A 480 -40.14 2.32 -11.56
N ASN A 481 -40.85 1.42 -10.87
CA ASN A 481 -40.79 1.27 -9.42
C ASN A 481 -39.91 0.06 -9.07
N TYR A 482 -38.71 0.34 -8.56
CA TYR A 482 -37.85 -0.68 -7.97
C TYR A 482 -37.41 -0.24 -6.57
N GLU A 483 -37.23 -1.21 -5.69
CA GLU A 483 -36.67 -1.02 -4.37
C GLU A 483 -35.20 -1.46 -4.38
N THR A 484 -34.34 -0.67 -3.74
CA THR A 484 -32.95 -1.04 -3.50
C THR A 484 -32.83 -1.54 -2.08
N GLU A 485 -32.25 -2.73 -1.90
CA GLU A 485 -31.95 -3.25 -0.57
C GLU A 485 -30.47 -3.67 -0.48
N ILE A 486 -29.80 -3.31 0.60
CA ILE A 486 -28.51 -3.91 0.95
C ILE A 486 -28.75 -5.25 1.63
N ILE A 487 -28.23 -6.30 1.02
CA ILE A 487 -28.16 -7.64 1.59
C ILE A 487 -26.74 -7.92 2.04
N VAL A 488 -26.60 -8.27 3.33
CA VAL A 488 -25.33 -8.76 3.87
C VAL A 488 -25.31 -10.28 3.82
N PHE A 489 -24.36 -10.85 3.10
CA PHE A 489 -24.17 -12.30 3.04
C PHE A 489 -23.18 -12.77 4.11
N SER A 490 -23.63 -13.68 4.98
CA SER A 490 -22.82 -14.23 6.07
C SER A 490 -21.55 -14.95 5.59
N VAL A 491 -21.65 -15.83 4.57
CA VAL A 491 -20.52 -16.67 4.14
C VAL A 491 -19.33 -15.85 3.60
N PRO A 492 -19.49 -14.93 2.62
CA PRO A 492 -18.39 -14.05 2.19
C PRO A 492 -17.86 -13.17 3.33
N THR A 493 -18.72 -12.74 4.25
CA THR A 493 -18.30 -11.97 5.43
C THR A 493 -17.35 -12.79 6.32
N PHE A 494 -17.65 -14.07 6.59
CA PHE A 494 -16.73 -14.93 7.36
C PHE A 494 -15.42 -15.20 6.64
N PHE A 495 -15.42 -15.37 5.30
CA PHE A 495 -14.18 -15.45 4.53
C PHE A 495 -13.35 -14.17 4.63
N LEU A 496 -14.01 -13.01 4.59
CA LEU A 496 -13.35 -11.72 4.78
C LEU A 496 -12.76 -11.58 6.20
N VAL A 497 -13.46 -12.05 7.24
CA VAL A 497 -12.90 -12.14 8.61
C VAL A 497 -11.63 -12.99 8.63
N GLY A 498 -11.68 -14.19 8.03
CA GLY A 498 -10.52 -15.09 7.95
C GLY A 498 -9.33 -14.45 7.23
N LEU A 499 -9.57 -13.86 6.07
CA LEU A 499 -8.53 -13.20 5.27
C LEU A 499 -7.92 -12.00 6.01
N THR A 500 -8.74 -11.15 6.62
CA THR A 500 -8.27 -10.01 7.41
C THR A 500 -7.52 -10.44 8.66
N ALA A 501 -7.94 -11.53 9.34
CA ALA A 501 -7.20 -12.10 10.47
C ALA A 501 -5.80 -12.61 10.07
N VAL A 502 -5.66 -13.23 8.89
CA VAL A 502 -4.36 -13.62 8.33
C VAL A 502 -3.48 -12.39 8.09
N LEU A 503 -4.05 -11.32 7.52
CA LEU A 503 -3.32 -10.05 7.30
C LEU A 503 -2.88 -9.40 8.62
N VAL A 504 -3.73 -9.40 9.65
CA VAL A 504 -3.37 -8.91 10.99
C VAL A 504 -2.21 -9.72 11.55
N THR A 505 -2.30 -11.05 11.47
CA THR A 505 -1.24 -11.95 11.95
C THR A 505 0.08 -11.68 11.24
N LEU A 506 0.05 -11.49 9.91
CA LEU A 506 1.23 -11.11 9.13
C LEU A 506 1.77 -9.74 9.57
N ALA A 507 0.91 -8.74 9.76
CA ALA A 507 1.32 -7.40 10.17
C ALA A 507 2.01 -7.41 11.55
N TRP A 508 1.45 -8.14 12.52
CA TRP A 508 2.06 -8.36 13.83
C TRP A 508 3.40 -9.09 13.70
N TYR A 509 3.45 -10.19 12.95
CA TYR A 509 4.70 -10.91 12.71
C TYR A 509 5.80 -10.00 12.13
N LEU A 510 5.47 -9.19 11.12
CA LEU A 510 6.42 -8.28 10.49
C LEU A 510 6.86 -7.15 11.43
N ALA A 511 5.95 -6.60 12.24
CA ALA A 511 6.27 -5.51 13.17
C ALA A 511 7.19 -5.97 14.32
N PHE A 512 7.03 -7.20 14.79
CA PHE A 512 7.81 -7.76 15.89
C PHE A 512 9.02 -8.58 15.45
N ARG A 513 9.19 -8.81 14.14
CA ARG A 513 10.37 -9.49 13.61
C ARG A 513 11.63 -8.70 13.96
N VAL A 514 12.50 -9.35 14.72
CA VAL A 514 13.83 -8.89 15.13
C VAL A 514 14.84 -9.34 14.06
N PRO A 515 15.53 -8.41 13.37
CA PRO A 515 16.67 -8.75 12.53
C PRO A 515 17.77 -9.40 13.37
N ARG A 516 18.37 -10.49 12.87
CA ARG A 516 19.48 -11.19 13.51
C ARG A 516 20.74 -11.00 12.67
N ASN A 517 21.45 -9.92 12.92
CA ASN A 517 22.73 -9.59 12.32
C ASN A 517 23.42 -8.50 13.16
N PHE A 518 24.75 -8.45 13.05
CA PHE A 518 25.58 -7.42 13.69
C PHE A 518 25.49 -6.05 12.99
N GLN A 519 24.79 -5.98 11.87
CA GLN A 519 24.56 -4.76 11.12
C GLN A 519 23.42 -3.96 11.74
N PRO A 520 23.58 -2.65 12.00
CA PRO A 520 22.53 -1.83 12.58
C PRO A 520 21.25 -1.81 11.73
N SER A 521 20.08 -1.91 12.37
CA SER A 521 18.80 -1.81 11.64
C SER A 521 18.48 -0.39 11.20
N THR A 522 18.00 -0.23 9.97
CA THR A 522 17.64 1.08 9.40
C THR A 522 16.17 1.18 9.04
N TYR A 523 15.53 0.08 8.62
CA TYR A 523 14.15 0.08 8.11
C TYR A 523 13.85 1.20 7.10
N GLY A 524 14.85 1.54 6.27
CA GLY A 524 14.75 2.60 5.28
C GLY A 524 14.80 4.02 5.86
N HIS A 525 15.32 4.23 7.07
CA HIS A 525 15.62 5.57 7.58
C HIS A 525 16.82 6.14 6.81
N VAL A 526 16.58 7.18 5.99
CA VAL A 526 17.56 7.70 5.01
C VAL A 526 18.84 8.13 5.70
N ARG A 527 18.71 8.90 6.78
CA ARG A 527 19.87 9.42 7.50
C ARG A 527 20.71 8.33 8.14
N THR A 528 20.07 7.34 8.76
CA THR A 528 20.84 6.24 9.36
C THR A 528 21.55 5.42 8.28
N LEU A 529 20.96 5.29 7.08
CA LEU A 529 21.68 4.68 5.96
C LEU A 529 22.86 5.53 5.51
N LEU A 530 22.71 6.86 5.41
CA LEU A 530 23.83 7.76 5.07
C LEU A 530 24.96 7.68 6.10
N ASP A 531 24.62 7.68 7.40
CA ASP A 531 25.60 7.64 8.48
C ASP A 531 26.34 6.29 8.53
N LEU A 532 25.70 5.19 8.08
CA LEU A 532 26.30 3.86 8.06
C LEU A 532 27.07 3.55 6.77
N ILE A 533 26.73 4.18 5.64
CA ILE A 533 27.38 3.92 4.35
C ILE A 533 28.54 4.89 4.19
N ASP A 534 29.72 4.47 4.60
CA ASP A 534 30.95 5.26 4.54
C ASP A 534 31.72 5.08 3.22
N ASP A 535 31.53 3.96 2.53
CA ASP A 535 32.02 3.73 1.17
C ASP A 535 30.91 3.17 0.29
N TRP A 536 30.56 3.89 -0.77
CA TRP A 536 29.58 3.48 -1.77
C TRP A 536 30.13 2.47 -2.79
N GLY A 537 31.45 2.28 -2.82
CA GLY A 537 32.14 1.42 -3.76
C GLY A 537 32.17 1.97 -5.19
N GLN A 538 32.98 1.34 -6.03
CA GLN A 538 32.94 1.55 -7.49
C GLN A 538 32.04 0.51 -8.20
N GLY A 539 31.59 -0.53 -7.47
CA GLY A 539 30.79 -1.62 -8.01
C GLY A 539 29.28 -1.46 -7.79
N ASP A 540 28.50 -2.36 -8.38
CA ASP A 540 27.02 -2.42 -8.22
C ASP A 540 26.56 -3.05 -6.89
N GLN A 541 27.50 -3.46 -6.04
CA GLN A 541 27.24 -4.18 -4.80
C GLN A 541 27.89 -3.49 -3.61
N LEU A 542 27.21 -3.59 -2.47
CA LEU A 542 27.65 -3.05 -1.20
C LEU A 542 27.76 -4.16 -0.17
N PHE A 543 28.89 -4.23 0.51
CA PHE A 543 29.17 -5.19 1.57
C PHE A 543 29.30 -4.45 2.91
N TRP A 544 29.00 -5.12 4.02
CA TRP A 544 29.12 -4.59 5.39
C TRP A 544 29.98 -5.51 6.24
N GLY A 545 31.04 -4.97 6.85
CA GLY A 545 31.98 -5.77 7.64
C GLY A 545 33.00 -4.95 8.42
N ASP A 546 34.00 -5.64 8.94
CA ASP A 546 35.09 -5.13 9.75
C ASP A 546 36.20 -4.54 8.87
N LYS A 547 36.54 -3.27 9.05
CA LYS A 547 37.58 -2.56 8.30
C LYS A 547 38.95 -2.56 8.98
N GLY A 548 39.11 -3.29 10.08
CA GLY A 548 40.35 -3.34 10.86
C GLY A 548 40.36 -2.36 12.04
N LEU A 549 41.56 -2.10 12.55
CA LEU A 549 41.78 -1.22 13.71
C LEU A 549 41.59 0.24 13.32
N ALA A 550 40.92 1.00 14.17
CA ALA A 550 40.90 2.46 14.07
C ALA A 550 42.30 3.03 14.34
N THR A 551 42.52 4.29 13.94
CA THR A 551 43.79 5.02 14.11
C THR A 551 44.23 5.16 15.56
N ASP A 552 43.31 5.09 16.52
CA ASP A 552 43.61 5.12 17.95
C ASP A 552 44.07 3.75 18.51
N GLY A 553 43.92 2.69 17.72
CA GLY A 553 44.23 1.30 18.10
C GLY A 553 43.34 0.72 19.20
N LEU A 554 42.35 1.47 19.70
CA LEU A 554 41.51 1.07 20.84
C LEU A 554 40.21 0.39 20.40
N ALA A 555 39.67 0.78 19.25
CA ALA A 555 38.46 0.20 18.68
C ALA A 555 38.67 -0.25 17.23
N ARG A 556 37.79 -1.13 16.76
CA ARG A 556 37.75 -1.53 15.34
C ARG A 556 36.74 -0.67 14.60
N ARG A 557 36.87 -0.54 13.27
CA ARG A 557 35.91 0.18 12.44
C ARG A 557 35.00 -0.80 11.73
N ALA A 558 33.70 -0.55 11.77
CA ALA A 558 32.72 -1.27 10.95
C ALA A 558 32.21 -0.32 9.88
N GLY A 559 32.03 -0.82 8.66
CA GLY A 559 31.55 0.03 7.58
C GLY A 559 31.23 -0.77 6.32
N THR A 560 30.98 -0.02 5.25
CA THR A 560 30.67 -0.58 3.94
C THR A 560 31.88 -0.56 3.00
N ALA A 561 31.90 -1.46 2.03
CA ALA A 561 32.86 -1.42 0.92
C ALA A 561 32.22 -1.97 -0.35
N GLY A 562 32.72 -1.54 -1.51
CA GLY A 562 32.33 -2.09 -2.81
C GLY A 562 32.91 -3.48 -3.10
N ASP A 563 33.93 -3.88 -2.35
CA ASP A 563 34.60 -5.17 -2.45
C ASP A 563 34.55 -5.89 -1.11
N ALA A 564 34.14 -7.15 -1.12
CA ALA A 564 34.06 -7.98 0.08
C ALA A 564 35.46 -8.34 0.62
N GLU A 565 36.50 -8.37 -0.22
CA GLU A 565 37.87 -8.71 0.20
C GLU A 565 38.48 -7.66 1.12
N LEU A 566 37.96 -6.42 1.08
CA LEU A 566 38.39 -5.32 1.95
C LEU A 566 37.78 -5.39 3.36
N LEU A 567 36.90 -6.36 3.62
CA LEU A 567 36.14 -6.46 4.85
C LEU A 567 36.36 -7.82 5.53
N GLY A 568 36.70 -7.76 6.82
CA GLY A 568 36.68 -8.92 7.70
C GLY A 568 35.28 -9.18 8.29
N PRO A 569 35.05 -10.36 8.89
CA PRO A 569 33.84 -10.63 9.65
C PRO A 569 33.76 -9.76 10.91
N ILE A 570 32.56 -9.25 11.21
CA ILE A 570 32.32 -8.52 12.47
C ILE A 570 32.46 -9.49 13.65
N ASN A 571 33.31 -9.12 14.61
CA ASN A 571 33.55 -9.87 15.83
C ASN A 571 32.65 -9.36 16.96
N ALA A 572 31.79 -10.24 17.50
CA ALA A 572 30.86 -9.90 18.59
C ALA A 572 31.55 -9.41 19.87
N ASP A 573 32.80 -9.83 20.10
CA ASP A 573 33.53 -9.56 21.34
C ASP A 573 34.42 -8.32 21.26
N THR A 574 34.40 -7.60 20.13
CA THR A 574 35.19 -6.38 19.94
C THR A 574 34.34 -5.14 19.86
N GLN A 575 34.88 -4.06 20.39
CA GLN A 575 34.31 -2.73 20.37
C GLN A 575 34.49 -2.09 18.98
N TYR A 576 33.39 -1.59 18.41
CA TYR A 576 33.40 -0.87 17.13
C TYR A 576 33.04 0.60 17.31
N VAL A 577 33.57 1.44 16.42
CA VAL A 577 33.19 2.85 16.24
C VAL A 577 32.43 3.01 14.93
#